data_AF-A0A2S9FPW5-F1
#
_entry.id   AF-A0A2S9FPW5-F1
#
_cell.length_a   1.000
_cell.length_b   1.000
_cell.length_c   1.000
_cell.angle_alpha   90.00
_cell.angle_beta   90.00
_cell.angle_gamma   90.00
#
_symmetry.space_group_name_H-M   'P 1'
#
loop_
_entity.id
_entity.type
_entity.pdbx_description
1 polymer ?
#
loop_
_entity_poly.entity_id
_entity_poly.type
_entity_poly.pdbx_seq_one_letter_code
_entity_poly.pdbx_strand_id
1 'polypeptide(L)'
;LVIDAVGRVGSERVWTFVGPKPAGWWVRRRVHETAVHRIDAALALGEELELPAELASDSLSEWIEIATADKRRAPALDHGQTIHLHATEEQLGPTGEWTIAHDDDGL
;
A
#
# COMPACT_ATOMS: atom_id res chain seq x y z
N LEU A 1 -5.26 -22.38 7.05
CA LEU A 1 -4.51 -21.41 6.21
C LEU A 1 -4.64 -20.01 6.80
N VAL A 2 -3.84 -19.03 6.36
CA VAL A 2 -3.93 -17.63 6.84
C VAL A 2 -5.36 -17.07 6.70
N ILE A 3 -6.05 -17.42 5.61
CA ILE A 3 -7.45 -17.04 5.37
C ILE A 3 -8.37 -17.60 6.46
N ASP A 4 -8.24 -18.88 6.83
CA ASP A 4 -9.05 -19.47 7.91
C ASP A 4 -8.76 -18.83 9.26
N ALA A 5 -7.50 -18.49 9.54
CA ALA A 5 -7.11 -17.82 10.78
C ALA A 5 -7.74 -16.43 10.86
N VAL A 6 -7.70 -15.67 9.77
CA VAL A 6 -8.35 -14.35 9.66
C VAL A 6 -9.87 -14.48 9.81
N GLY A 7 -10.48 -15.48 9.17
CA GLY A 7 -11.92 -15.76 9.29
C GLY A 7 -12.36 -16.07 10.72
N ARG A 8 -11.52 -16.77 11.51
CA ARG A 8 -11.80 -17.07 12.93
C ARG A 8 -11.66 -15.85 13.84
N VAL A 9 -10.65 -15.02 13.59
CA VAL A 9 -10.36 -13.80 14.39
C VAL A 9 -11.36 -12.67 14.07
N GLY A 10 -11.92 -12.65 12.86
CA GLY A 10 -12.93 -11.68 12.47
C GLY A 10 -12.40 -10.24 12.50
N SER A 11 -13.11 -9.34 13.18
CA SER A 11 -12.81 -7.91 13.25
C SER A 11 -11.87 -7.53 14.40
N GLU A 12 -11.35 -8.49 15.17
CA GLU A 12 -10.38 -8.19 16.22
C GLU A 12 -9.12 -7.52 15.65
N ARG A 13 -8.59 -6.58 16.45
CA ARG A 13 -7.40 -5.83 16.07
C ARG A 13 -6.15 -6.64 16.41
N VAL A 14 -5.34 -6.90 15.41
CA VAL A 14 -4.05 -7.59 15.52
C VAL A 14 -2.91 -6.63 15.20
N TRP A 15 -1.70 -6.97 15.63
CA TRP A 15 -0.51 -6.20 15.29
C TRP A 15 -0.28 -6.16 13.76
N THR A 16 0.10 -4.98 13.24
CA THR A 16 0.56 -4.74 11.86
C THR A 16 1.74 -3.75 11.86
N PHE A 17 2.25 -3.42 10.67
CA PHE A 17 3.33 -2.42 10.53
C PHE A 17 2.91 -1.00 10.92
N VAL A 18 1.63 -0.68 10.78
CA VAL A 18 1.07 0.67 10.95
C VAL A 18 0.21 0.76 12.24
N GLY A 19 0.52 -0.08 13.23
CA GLY A 19 -0.23 -0.23 14.48
C GLY A 19 -1.36 -1.26 14.38
N PRO A 20 -2.20 -1.44 15.43
CA PRO A 20 -3.24 -2.46 15.42
C PRO A 20 -4.30 -2.20 14.34
N LYS A 21 -4.62 -3.19 13.50
CA LYS A 21 -5.69 -3.13 12.46
C LYS A 21 -6.49 -4.46 12.47
N PRO A 22 -7.68 -4.53 11.86
CA PRO A 22 -8.39 -5.81 11.70
C PRO A 22 -7.53 -6.87 11.01
N ALA A 23 -7.70 -8.15 11.36
CA ALA A 23 -6.91 -9.25 10.79
C ALA A 23 -6.95 -9.34 9.25
N GLY A 24 -8.02 -8.83 8.61
CA GLY A 24 -8.14 -8.70 7.16
C GLY A 24 -7.04 -7.86 6.50
N TRP A 25 -6.39 -6.97 7.24
CA TRP A 25 -5.23 -6.21 6.76
C TRP A 25 -4.11 -7.11 6.26
N TRP A 26 -3.85 -8.24 6.94
CA TRP A 26 -2.82 -9.19 6.49
C TRP A 26 -3.19 -9.93 5.21
N VAL A 27 -4.49 -10.12 4.93
CA VAL A 27 -4.93 -10.68 3.64
C VAL A 27 -4.65 -9.68 2.53
N ARG A 28 -5.07 -8.42 2.71
CA ARG A 28 -4.79 -7.32 1.77
C ARG A 28 -3.29 -7.17 1.50
N ARG A 29 -2.47 -7.09 2.55
CA ARG A 29 -1.00 -7.02 2.43
C ARG A 29 -0.42 -8.20 1.64
N ARG A 30 -0.93 -9.42 1.84
CA ARG A 30 -0.47 -10.61 1.10
C ARG A 30 -0.90 -10.60 -0.37
N VAL A 31 -2.07 -10.06 -0.69
CA VAL A 31 -2.48 -9.82 -2.07
C VAL A 31 -1.50 -8.86 -2.74
N HIS A 32 -1.19 -7.72 -2.12
CA HIS A 32 -0.26 -6.73 -2.67
C HIS A 32 1.16 -7.26 -2.86
N GLU A 33 1.73 -7.95 -1.86
CA GLU A 33 3.05 -8.58 -1.99
C GLU A 33 3.10 -9.57 -3.15
N THR A 34 2.06 -10.41 -3.26
CA THR A 34 2.01 -11.43 -4.30
C THR A 34 1.85 -10.79 -5.68
N ALA A 35 1.06 -9.72 -5.78
CA ALA A 35 0.87 -8.98 -7.03
C ALA A 35 2.19 -8.34 -7.51
N VAL A 36 2.89 -7.62 -6.62
CA VAL A 36 4.17 -6.99 -6.96
C VAL A 36 5.22 -8.04 -7.34
N HIS A 37 5.37 -9.11 -6.56
CA HIS A 37 6.34 -10.16 -6.91
C HIS A 37 6.00 -10.94 -8.18
N ARG A 38 4.72 -11.02 -8.54
CA ARG A 38 4.32 -11.57 -9.83
C ARG A 38 4.75 -10.65 -10.98
N ILE A 39 4.62 -9.33 -10.81
CA ILE A 39 5.11 -8.34 -11.76
C ILE A 39 6.64 -8.41 -11.87
N ASP A 40 7.36 -8.46 -10.74
CA ASP A 40 8.82 -8.61 -10.71
C ASP A 40 9.27 -9.84 -11.49
N ALA A 41 8.58 -10.98 -11.31
CA ALA A 41 8.88 -12.22 -12.01
C ALA A 41 8.61 -12.12 -13.53
N ALA A 42 7.52 -11.49 -13.94
CA ALA A 42 7.22 -11.25 -15.35
C ALA A 42 8.29 -10.36 -16.01
N LEU A 43 8.62 -9.23 -15.36
CA LEU A 43 9.64 -8.30 -15.84
C LEU A 43 11.02 -8.96 -15.94
N ALA A 44 11.38 -9.83 -15.00
CA ALA A 44 12.63 -10.57 -15.03
C ALA A 44 12.73 -11.54 -16.22
N LEU A 45 11.59 -11.99 -16.76
CA LEU A 45 11.50 -12.80 -17.97
C LEU A 45 11.36 -11.96 -19.25
N GLY A 46 11.32 -10.63 -19.13
CA GLY A 46 11.04 -9.72 -20.24
C GLY A 46 9.57 -9.74 -20.69
N GLU A 47 8.67 -10.24 -19.84
CA GLU A 47 7.23 -10.23 -20.08
C GLU A 47 6.58 -8.98 -19.48
N GLU A 48 5.51 -8.52 -20.12
CA GLU A 48 4.66 -7.45 -19.61
C GLU A 48 3.44 -8.06 -18.92
N LEU A 49 3.09 -7.55 -17.74
CA LEU A 49 1.92 -7.96 -16.99
C LEU A 49 1.23 -6.72 -16.43
N GLU A 50 -0.05 -6.56 -16.75
CA GLU A 50 -0.88 -5.49 -16.22
C GLU A 50 -1.71 -6.01 -15.03
N LEU A 51 -1.80 -5.18 -13.99
CA LEU A 51 -2.74 -5.39 -12.88
C LEU A 51 -4.03 -4.59 -13.13
N PRO A 52 -5.18 -5.04 -12.60
CA PRO A 52 -6.37 -4.19 -12.55
C PRO A 52 -6.05 -2.86 -11.85
N ALA A 53 -6.52 -1.75 -12.43
CA ALA A 53 -6.20 -0.40 -11.97
C ALA A 53 -6.58 -0.19 -10.49
N GLU A 54 -7.71 -0.75 -10.06
CA GLU A 54 -8.19 -0.66 -8.69
C GLU A 54 -7.27 -1.42 -7.72
N LEU A 55 -6.70 -2.54 -8.14
CA LEU A 55 -5.75 -3.29 -7.33
C LEU A 55 -4.40 -2.56 -7.24
N ALA A 56 -3.94 -1.95 -8.33
CA ALA A 56 -2.72 -1.16 -8.35
C ALA A 56 -2.85 0.09 -7.46
N SER A 57 -3.97 0.81 -7.55
CA SER A 57 -4.28 1.96 -6.69
C SER A 57 -4.37 1.58 -5.20
N ASP A 58 -5.04 0.47 -4.87
CA ASP A 58 -5.12 0.01 -3.47
C ASP A 58 -3.74 -0.40 -2.93
N SER A 59 -2.91 -1.03 -3.78
CA SER A 59 -1.53 -1.38 -3.45
C SER A 59 -0.68 -0.14 -3.17
N LEU A 60 -0.79 0.90 -4.01
CA LEU A 60 -0.06 2.15 -3.83
C LEU A 60 -0.51 2.89 -2.56
N SER A 61 -1.82 2.92 -2.30
CA SER A 61 -2.39 3.51 -1.08
C SER A 61 -1.85 2.84 0.19
N GLU A 62 -1.79 1.51 0.22
CA GLU A 62 -1.18 0.77 1.34
C GLU A 62 0.32 1.03 1.46
N TRP A 63 1.03 1.04 0.32
CA TRP A 63 2.47 1.24 0.32
C TRP A 63 2.84 2.63 0.87
N ILE A 64 2.10 3.67 0.48
CA ILE A 64 2.28 5.03 1.03
C ILE A 64 2.08 5.01 2.55
N GLU A 65 1.00 4.42 3.06
CA GLU A 65 0.74 4.31 4.51
C GLU A 65 1.89 3.60 5.25
N ILE A 66 2.42 2.51 4.69
CA ILE A 66 3.54 1.76 5.29
C ILE A 66 4.84 2.58 5.22
N ALA A 67 5.09 3.27 4.11
CA ALA A 67 6.30 4.03 3.87
C ALA A 67 6.41 5.25 4.78
N THR A 68 5.28 5.91 5.10
CA THR A 68 5.25 7.09 5.98
C THR A 68 5.13 6.73 7.47
N ALA A 69 4.66 5.53 7.82
CA ALA A 69 4.50 5.12 9.22
C ALA A 69 5.82 4.86 9.98
N ASP A 70 6.91 4.47 9.28
CA ASP A 70 8.17 4.12 9.96
C ASP A 70 9.03 5.36 10.27
N LYS A 71 8.73 6.02 11.40
CA LYS A 71 9.47 7.18 11.92
C LYS A 71 10.96 6.93 12.25
N ARG A 72 11.45 5.69 12.13
CA ARG A 72 12.89 5.37 12.32
C ARG A 72 13.70 5.63 11.06
N ARG A 73 13.07 5.74 9.90
CA ARG A 73 13.72 6.08 8.62
C ARG A 73 13.82 7.59 8.50
N ALA A 74 14.85 8.07 7.81
CA ALA A 74 14.91 9.47 7.43
C ALA A 74 13.69 9.80 6.54
N PRO A 75 13.03 10.95 6.76
CA PRO A 75 11.95 11.41 5.90
C PRO A 75 12.34 11.40 4.42
N ALA A 76 11.44 10.92 3.57
CA ALA A 76 11.63 10.95 2.11
C ALA A 76 11.49 12.38 1.52
N LEU A 77 10.93 13.31 2.29
CA LEU A 77 10.71 14.71 1.93
C LEU A 77 11.30 15.62 3.00
N ASP A 78 11.81 16.79 2.61
CA ASP A 78 12.15 17.83 3.59
C ASP A 78 10.86 18.41 4.20
N HIS A 79 10.94 18.93 5.43
CA HIS A 79 9.80 19.58 6.07
C HIS A 79 9.29 20.77 5.23
N GLY A 80 7.97 20.85 5.07
CA GLY A 80 7.28 21.81 4.20
C GLY A 80 7.17 21.39 2.74
N GLN A 81 7.72 20.24 2.32
CA GLN A 81 7.58 19.72 0.96
C GLN A 81 6.36 18.81 0.81
N THR A 82 5.84 18.77 -0.42
CA THR A 82 4.75 17.88 -0.82
C THR A 82 5.05 17.18 -2.15
N ILE A 83 4.53 15.96 -2.29
CA ILE A 83 4.45 15.25 -3.57
C ILE A 83 2.99 14.96 -3.86
N HIS A 84 2.56 15.25 -5.09
CA HIS A 84 1.29 14.81 -5.63
C HIS A 84 1.52 13.67 -6.63
N LEU A 85 0.84 12.54 -6.45
CA LEU A 85 0.80 11.43 -7.39
C LEU A 85 -0.62 11.31 -7.94
N HIS A 86 -0.70 11.10 -9.25
CA HIS A 86 -1.94 10.92 -9.99
C HIS A 86 -1.81 9.69 -10.87
N ALA A 87 -2.77 8.77 -10.78
CA ALA A 87 -2.89 7.62 -11.65
C ALA A 87 -3.42 8.05 -13.02
N THR A 88 -2.85 7.51 -14.10
CA THR A 88 -3.26 7.84 -15.48
C THR A 88 -4.65 7.35 -15.84
N GLU A 89 -5.19 6.42 -15.05
CA GLU A 89 -6.48 5.79 -15.23
C GLU A 89 -7.61 6.69 -14.69
N GLU A 90 -8.20 7.51 -15.57
CA GLU A 90 -9.25 8.46 -15.21
C GLU A 90 -10.43 7.83 -14.45
N GLN A 91 -10.74 6.55 -14.71
CA GLN A 91 -11.85 5.83 -14.05
C GLN A 91 -11.65 5.65 -12.53
N LEU A 92 -10.43 5.78 -12.02
CA LEU A 92 -10.15 5.69 -10.59
C LEU A 92 -10.67 6.92 -9.83
N GLY A 93 -10.82 8.06 -10.52
CA GLY A 93 -11.19 9.34 -9.92
C GLY A 93 -10.38 9.61 -8.65
N PRO A 94 -11.02 9.89 -7.49
CA PRO A 94 -10.30 10.22 -6.26
C PRO A 94 -9.47 9.07 -5.68
N THR A 95 -9.69 7.82 -6.09
CA THR A 95 -8.86 6.69 -5.66
C THR A 95 -7.52 6.63 -6.40
N GLY A 96 -7.36 7.42 -7.46
CA GLY A 96 -6.12 7.57 -8.22
C GLY A 96 -5.31 8.81 -7.82
N GLU A 97 -5.62 9.47 -6.70
CA GLU A 97 -4.98 10.73 -6.29
C GLU A 97 -4.36 10.60 -4.90
N TRP A 98 -3.10 10.99 -4.76
CA TRP A 98 -2.41 10.98 -3.48
C TRP A 98 -1.63 12.27 -3.28
N THR A 99 -1.76 12.90 -2.11
CA THR A 99 -0.86 13.96 -1.65
C THR A 99 -0.11 13.45 -0.43
N ILE A 100 1.22 13.48 -0.50
CA ILE A 100 2.12 13.17 0.61
C ILE A 100 2.78 14.48 1.02
N ALA A 101 2.73 14.82 2.31
CA ALA A 101 3.27 16.05 2.85
C ALA A 101 4.15 15.74 4.06
N HIS A 102 5.22 16.50 4.24
CA HIS A 102 5.97 16.48 5.49
C HIS A 102 5.72 17.79 6.25
N ASP A 103 4.92 17.71 7.31
CA ASP A 103 4.56 18.84 8.16
C ASP A 103 4.92 18.58 9.64
N ASP A 104 4.33 19.36 10.54
CA ASP A 104 4.60 19.28 11.98
C ASP A 104 4.16 17.95 12.62
N ASP A 105 3.25 17.20 11.97
CA ASP A 105 2.80 15.88 12.43
C ASP A 105 3.68 14.73 11.89
N GLY A 106 4.53 15.05 10.91
CA GLY A 106 5.47 14.14 10.25
C GLY A 106 5.17 13.99 8.75
N LEU A 107 5.60 12.86 8.20
CA LEU A 107 5.28 12.41 6.85
C LEU A 107 3.91 11.74 6.76
#